data_AF-A0A7J0CK77-F1
#
_entry.id   AF-A0A7J0CK77-F1
#
_cell.length_a   1.000
_cell.length_b   1.000
_cell.length_c   1.000
_cell.angle_alpha   90.00
_cell.angle_beta   90.00
_cell.angle_gamma   90.00
#
_symmetry.space_group_name_H-M   'P 1'
#
loop_
_entity.id
_entity.type
_entity.pdbx_description
1 polymer ?
#
loop_
_entity_poly.entity_id
_entity_poly.type
_entity_poly.pdbx_seq_one_letter_code
_entity_poly.pdbx_strand_id
1 'polypeptide(L)'
;MSMSVRCEGCGLEYAGARGPAGLLAQPRSLLRGPYLRMLAEVPRFHRAARALLELPEGPATDMTLGEFARRGRFSPYFHAHFLTPMVSAVWSCDPVTALRYPARYLFAFLSHHGMLTIGDSPVWRTVTGGSHAYVERVVKQLTAVHTATSVRAITRHADGVELTTEDGTTTPYDAVVIATHPDQALRLLADPTDAERTTLGAFTYSRNPTLLHTDTTLLPRSRGARASWNYLMPSCAADADRVTVSYDMNRLQRLDAPETFVVTLNGSDRVDPGSVRARMVYEHPVYTPESVSAQARLPALSGPVTAYAGAYHGWGFHEDGCRSGAEAAAALGVTW
;
A
#
# COMPACT_ATOMS: atom_id res chain seq x y z
N MET A 1 -12.12 7.20 7.72
CA MET A 1 -11.96 6.06 6.79
C MET A 1 -12.56 4.81 7.44
N SER A 2 -13.21 3.93 6.69
CA SER A 2 -13.70 2.64 7.23
C SER A 2 -13.43 1.52 6.22
N MET A 3 -13.21 0.31 6.71
CA MET A 3 -13.02 -0.90 5.90
C MET A 3 -14.15 -1.90 6.17
N SER A 4 -14.57 -2.62 5.13
CA SER A 4 -15.49 -3.74 5.22
C SER A 4 -14.94 -4.98 4.54
N VAL A 5 -15.47 -6.13 4.95
CA VAL A 5 -15.24 -7.42 4.29
C VAL A 5 -16.59 -7.98 3.86
N ARG A 6 -16.69 -8.38 2.58
CA ARG A 6 -17.80 -9.14 2.01
C ARG A 6 -17.26 -10.48 1.52
N CYS A 7 -17.80 -11.58 2.02
CA CYS A 7 -17.46 -12.93 1.56
C CYS A 7 -18.66 -13.53 0.83
N GLU A 8 -18.47 -13.91 -0.44
CA GLU A 8 -19.49 -14.57 -1.25
C GLU A 8 -19.65 -16.05 -0.89
N GLY A 9 -18.59 -16.70 -0.41
CA GLY A 9 -18.62 -18.11 0.01
C GLY A 9 -19.58 -18.41 1.17
N CYS A 10 -19.62 -17.55 2.19
CA CYS A 10 -20.57 -17.71 3.31
C CYS A 10 -21.61 -16.57 3.38
N GLY A 11 -21.55 -15.58 2.50
CA GLY A 11 -22.44 -14.40 2.51
C GLY A 11 -22.22 -13.43 3.67
N LEU A 12 -21.05 -13.46 4.34
CA LEU A 12 -20.71 -12.54 5.43
C LEU A 12 -20.53 -11.13 4.87
N GLU A 13 -21.08 -10.13 5.54
CA GLU A 13 -20.73 -8.73 5.32
C GLU A 13 -20.58 -8.03 6.67
N TYR A 14 -19.44 -7.38 6.92
CA TYR A 14 -19.23 -6.60 8.14
C TYR A 14 -18.27 -5.42 7.92
N ALA A 15 -18.39 -4.41 8.79
CA ALA A 15 -17.48 -3.27 8.84
C ALA A 15 -17.17 -2.88 10.30
N GLY A 16 -15.98 -3.23 10.79
CA GLY A 16 -15.62 -3.07 12.21
C GLY A 16 -15.65 -1.61 12.70
N ALA A 17 -15.04 -0.70 11.92
CA ALA A 17 -14.97 0.72 12.25
C ALA A 17 -16.33 1.45 12.23
N ARG A 18 -17.41 0.77 11.84
CA ARG A 18 -18.79 1.30 11.86
C ARG A 18 -19.55 0.89 13.13
N GLY A 19 -18.86 0.33 14.11
CA GLY A 19 -19.44 -0.05 15.41
C GLY A 19 -20.46 -1.18 15.28
N PRO A 20 -21.42 -1.29 16.22
CA PRO A 20 -22.39 -2.39 16.26
C PRO A 20 -23.20 -2.52 14.96
N ALA A 21 -23.59 -1.40 14.34
CA ALA A 21 -24.32 -1.40 13.07
C ALA A 21 -23.54 -1.99 11.90
N GLY A 22 -22.20 -1.93 11.94
CA GLY A 22 -21.34 -2.55 10.94
C GLY A 22 -20.91 -3.96 11.26
N LEU A 23 -20.65 -4.27 12.54
CA LEU A 23 -20.34 -5.63 12.99
C LEU A 23 -21.54 -6.57 12.86
N LEU A 24 -22.76 -6.04 13.06
CA LEU A 24 -24.02 -6.77 12.95
C LEU A 24 -24.85 -6.29 11.77
N ALA A 25 -24.18 -5.92 10.67
CA ALA A 25 -24.83 -5.42 9.45
C ALA A 25 -25.87 -6.40 8.87
N GLN A 26 -25.74 -7.70 9.18
CA GLN A 26 -26.73 -8.72 8.90
C GLN A 26 -27.12 -9.42 10.23
N PRO A 27 -28.41 -9.46 10.62
CA PRO A 27 -28.86 -10.09 11.87
C PRO A 27 -28.43 -11.57 11.98
N ARG A 28 -28.47 -12.30 10.86
CA ARG A 28 -28.03 -13.71 10.76
C ARG A 28 -26.55 -13.93 11.13
N SER A 29 -25.72 -12.88 11.13
CA SER A 29 -24.32 -13.00 11.52
C SER A 29 -24.15 -13.37 13.00
N LEU A 30 -25.13 -13.07 13.85
CA LEU A 30 -25.14 -13.49 15.26
C LEU A 30 -25.23 -15.01 15.44
N LEU A 31 -25.71 -15.74 14.43
CA LEU A 31 -25.81 -17.20 14.47
C LEU A 31 -24.54 -17.88 13.92
N ARG A 32 -23.54 -17.10 13.48
CA ARG A 32 -22.32 -17.62 12.85
C ARG A 32 -21.23 -17.81 13.88
N GLY A 33 -21.14 -19.03 14.43
CA GLY A 33 -20.11 -19.41 15.41
C GLY A 33 -18.68 -18.99 15.02
N PRO A 34 -18.19 -19.30 13.79
CA PRO A 34 -16.85 -18.87 13.34
C PRO A 34 -16.66 -17.35 13.34
N TYR A 35 -17.69 -16.58 12.98
CA TYR A 35 -17.64 -15.12 12.99
C TYR A 35 -17.57 -14.57 14.42
N LEU A 36 -18.38 -15.08 15.34
CA LEU A 36 -18.32 -14.67 16.75
C LEU A 36 -16.97 -15.00 17.38
N ARG A 37 -16.41 -16.18 17.07
CA ARG A 37 -15.05 -16.54 17.49
C ARG A 37 -14.02 -15.55 16.95
N MET A 38 -14.10 -15.20 15.67
CA MET A 38 -13.21 -14.20 15.07
C MET A 38 -13.30 -12.86 15.79
N LEU A 39 -14.50 -12.38 16.13
CA LEU A 39 -14.67 -11.13 16.89
C LEU A 39 -13.98 -11.17 18.26
N ALA A 40 -13.97 -12.32 18.95
CA ALA A 40 -13.22 -12.51 20.19
C ALA A 40 -11.70 -12.63 19.96
N GLU A 41 -11.28 -13.09 18.78
CA GLU A 41 -9.87 -13.19 18.38
C GLU A 41 -9.25 -11.83 18.04
N VAL A 42 -10.02 -10.85 17.54
CA VAL A 42 -9.52 -9.51 17.18
C VAL A 42 -8.88 -8.76 18.36
N PRO A 43 -9.52 -8.59 19.53
CA PRO A 43 -8.87 -7.97 20.69
C PRO A 43 -7.63 -8.74 21.17
N ARG A 44 -7.65 -10.07 21.04
CA ARG A 44 -6.50 -10.92 21.38
C ARG A 44 -5.33 -10.68 20.43
N PHE A 45 -5.60 -10.54 19.14
CA PHE A 45 -4.62 -10.16 18.13
C PHE A 45 -4.01 -8.79 18.43
N HIS A 46 -4.82 -7.77 18.69
CA HIS A 46 -4.33 -6.43 19.04
C HIS A 46 -3.42 -6.43 20.28
N ARG A 47 -3.77 -7.19 21.33
CA ARG A 47 -2.90 -7.33 22.52
C ARG A 47 -1.59 -8.04 22.21
N ALA A 48 -1.65 -9.13 21.44
CA ALA A 48 -0.45 -9.88 21.07
C ALA A 48 0.48 -9.09 20.14
N ALA A 49 -0.08 -8.33 19.20
CA ALA A 49 0.68 -7.47 18.29
C ALA A 49 1.41 -6.35 19.06
N ARG A 50 0.71 -5.67 19.99
CA ARG A 50 1.35 -4.67 20.87
C ARG A 50 2.42 -5.28 21.76
N ALA A 51 2.16 -6.43 22.37
CA ALA A 51 3.16 -7.11 23.19
C ALA A 51 4.43 -7.46 22.39
N LEU A 52 4.31 -7.78 21.10
CA LEU A 52 5.47 -8.02 20.24
C LEU A 52 6.31 -6.75 20.00
N LEU A 53 5.67 -5.58 19.93
CA LEU A 53 6.37 -4.30 19.77
C LEU A 53 7.16 -3.88 21.01
N GLU A 54 6.70 -4.26 22.21
CA GLU A 54 7.38 -3.97 23.48
C GLU A 54 8.63 -4.84 23.72
N LEU A 55 8.78 -5.94 22.98
CA LEU A 55 9.96 -6.80 23.08
C LEU A 55 11.15 -6.16 22.33
N PRO A 56 12.39 -6.35 22.80
CA PRO A 56 13.58 -5.93 22.05
C PRO A 56 13.62 -6.50 20.63
N GLU A 57 14.21 -5.75 19.71
CA GLU A 57 14.50 -6.24 18.36
C GLU A 57 15.53 -7.37 18.41
N GLY A 58 15.29 -8.42 17.63
CA GLY A 58 16.19 -9.55 17.53
C GLY A 58 15.51 -10.79 16.96
N PRO A 59 16.23 -11.93 16.89
CA PRO A 59 15.74 -13.15 16.26
C PRO A 59 14.44 -13.70 16.83
N ALA A 60 14.13 -13.39 18.10
CA ALA A 60 12.89 -13.81 18.74
C ALA A 60 11.65 -13.03 18.24
N THR A 61 11.84 -11.81 17.74
CA THR A 61 10.78 -10.93 17.21
C THR A 61 10.79 -10.83 15.68
N ASP A 62 11.82 -11.39 15.03
CA ASP A 62 11.89 -11.56 13.58
C ASP A 62 11.04 -12.76 13.16
N MET A 63 9.81 -12.47 12.74
CA MET A 63 8.89 -13.47 12.20
C MET A 63 7.94 -12.83 11.20
N THR A 64 7.46 -13.65 10.28
CA THR A 64 6.41 -13.27 9.35
C THR A 64 5.05 -13.21 10.03
N LEU A 65 4.10 -12.51 9.40
CA LEU A 65 2.72 -12.44 9.86
C LEU A 65 2.08 -13.82 9.98
N GLY A 66 2.35 -14.71 9.02
CA GLY A 66 1.86 -16.09 9.03
C GLY A 66 2.41 -16.89 10.22
N GLU A 67 3.70 -16.73 10.54
CA GLU A 67 4.30 -17.37 11.72
C GLU A 67 3.73 -16.82 13.01
N PHE A 68 3.58 -15.51 13.12
CA PHE A 68 2.93 -14.88 14.27
C PHE A 68 1.52 -15.44 14.48
N ALA A 69 0.74 -15.52 13.41
CA ALA A 69 -0.64 -15.96 13.49
C ALA A 69 -0.76 -17.47 13.82
N ARG A 70 0.16 -18.29 13.33
CA ARG A 70 0.29 -19.71 13.70
C ARG A 70 0.69 -19.88 15.17
N ARG A 71 1.72 -19.16 15.64
CA ARG A 71 2.18 -19.19 17.05
C ARG A 71 1.05 -18.74 17.99
N GLY A 72 0.29 -17.73 17.58
CA GLY A 72 -0.89 -17.24 18.29
C GLY A 72 -2.12 -18.15 18.19
N ARG A 73 -2.07 -19.27 17.46
CA ARG A 73 -3.19 -20.21 17.27
C ARG A 73 -4.50 -19.52 16.84
N PHE A 74 -4.41 -18.52 15.97
CA PHE A 74 -5.59 -17.87 15.40
C PHE A 74 -6.33 -18.82 14.45
N SER A 75 -7.65 -18.77 14.43
CA SER A 75 -8.45 -19.67 13.60
C SER A 75 -8.23 -19.42 12.09
N PRO A 76 -8.40 -20.43 11.22
CA PRO A 76 -8.39 -20.20 9.77
C PRO A 76 -9.41 -19.16 9.32
N TYR A 77 -10.57 -19.10 9.99
CA TYR A 77 -11.59 -18.10 9.72
C TYR A 77 -11.10 -16.68 10.03
N PHE A 78 -10.41 -16.48 11.16
CA PHE A 78 -9.76 -15.20 11.48
C PHE A 78 -8.71 -14.80 10.45
N HIS A 79 -7.90 -15.76 9.99
CA HIS A 79 -6.91 -15.47 8.94
C HIS A 79 -7.59 -14.95 7.67
N ALA A 80 -8.54 -15.72 7.15
CA ALA A 80 -9.18 -15.43 5.87
C ALA A 80 -10.09 -14.19 5.92
N HIS A 81 -10.82 -13.97 7.03
CA HIS A 81 -11.86 -12.94 7.08
C HIS A 81 -11.45 -11.66 7.81
N PHE A 82 -10.32 -11.65 8.55
CA PHE A 82 -9.83 -10.44 9.24
C PHE A 82 -8.38 -10.12 8.89
N LEU A 83 -7.45 -11.05 9.11
CA LEU A 83 -6.02 -10.78 9.00
C LEU A 83 -5.59 -10.47 7.57
N THR A 84 -5.94 -11.34 6.62
CA THR A 84 -5.64 -11.17 5.20
C THR A 84 -6.33 -9.91 4.65
N PRO A 85 -7.65 -9.69 4.82
CA PRO A 85 -8.30 -8.47 4.34
C PRO A 85 -7.67 -7.19 4.88
N MET A 86 -7.24 -7.17 6.15
CA MET A 86 -6.59 -6.00 6.75
C MET A 86 -5.27 -5.65 6.04
N VAL A 87 -4.42 -6.63 5.74
CA VAL A 87 -3.13 -6.38 5.07
C VAL A 87 -3.32 -6.13 3.58
N SER A 88 -4.08 -7.00 2.92
CA SER A 88 -4.31 -6.92 1.48
C SER A 88 -5.10 -5.67 1.08
N ALA A 89 -5.96 -5.10 1.92
CA ALA A 89 -6.64 -3.84 1.60
C ALA A 89 -5.72 -2.62 1.71
N VAL A 90 -4.66 -2.69 2.53
CA VAL A 90 -3.72 -1.58 2.74
C VAL A 90 -2.62 -1.58 1.68
N TRP A 91 -2.06 -2.73 1.34
CA TRP A 91 -0.97 -2.84 0.37
C TRP A 91 -1.35 -3.49 -0.96
N SER A 92 -2.64 -3.75 -1.19
CA SER A 92 -3.15 -4.34 -2.45
C SER A 92 -2.38 -5.61 -2.88
N CYS A 93 -1.92 -6.40 -1.92
CA CYS A 93 -1.16 -7.62 -2.15
C CYS A 93 -2.04 -8.86 -2.02
N ASP A 94 -1.66 -9.93 -2.71
CA ASP A 94 -2.35 -11.22 -2.63
C ASP A 94 -2.23 -11.84 -1.22
N PRO A 95 -3.13 -12.78 -0.86
CA PRO A 95 -3.12 -13.40 0.46
C PRO A 95 -1.82 -14.12 0.84
N VAL A 96 -1.11 -14.72 -0.11
CA VAL A 96 0.12 -15.47 0.16
C VAL A 96 1.23 -14.49 0.53
N THR A 97 1.37 -13.43 -0.25
CA THR A 97 2.31 -12.33 0.03
C THR A 97 1.98 -11.63 1.34
N ALA A 98 0.71 -11.39 1.65
CA ALA A 98 0.29 -10.78 2.91
C ALA A 98 0.79 -11.55 4.15
N LEU A 99 0.90 -12.88 4.08
CA LEU A 99 1.40 -13.69 5.20
C LEU A 99 2.93 -13.64 5.35
N ARG A 100 3.68 -13.28 4.30
CA ARG A 100 5.14 -13.13 4.35
C ARG A 100 5.60 -11.80 4.95
N TYR A 101 4.69 -10.86 5.17
CA TYR A 101 4.99 -9.55 5.72
C TYR A 101 5.72 -9.67 7.07
N PRO A 102 6.82 -8.91 7.32
CA PRO A 102 7.46 -8.91 8.63
C PRO A 102 6.51 -8.39 9.71
N ALA A 103 6.21 -9.22 10.71
CA ALA A 103 5.14 -8.95 11.68
C ALA A 103 5.40 -7.67 12.48
N ARG A 104 6.62 -7.47 12.98
CA ARG A 104 7.00 -6.26 13.74
C ARG A 104 6.81 -5.00 12.91
N TYR A 105 7.29 -5.00 11.67
CA TYR A 105 7.20 -3.86 10.74
C TYR A 105 5.73 -3.51 10.43
N LEU A 106 4.89 -4.52 10.17
CA LEU A 106 3.45 -4.34 10.01
C LEU A 106 2.80 -3.78 11.28
N PHE A 107 3.13 -4.32 12.46
CA PHE A 107 2.49 -3.89 13.70
C PHE A 107 2.91 -2.48 14.09
N ALA A 108 4.14 -2.06 13.81
CA ALA A 108 4.59 -0.68 13.98
C ALA A 108 3.73 0.26 13.13
N PHE A 109 3.50 -0.07 11.86
CA PHE A 109 2.58 0.66 11.00
C PHE A 109 1.16 0.71 11.59
N LEU A 110 0.58 -0.44 11.94
CA LEU A 110 -0.78 -0.50 12.48
C LEU A 110 -0.90 0.29 13.79
N SER A 111 0.14 0.30 14.62
CA SER A 111 0.20 1.08 15.87
C SER A 111 0.19 2.59 15.59
N HIS A 112 1.08 3.06 14.71
CA HIS A 112 1.15 4.47 14.32
C HIS A 112 -0.16 4.99 13.71
N HIS A 113 -0.93 4.12 13.07
CA HIS A 113 -2.20 4.45 12.44
C HIS A 113 -3.42 4.14 13.31
N GLY A 114 -3.25 3.83 14.60
CA GLY A 114 -4.35 3.53 15.52
C GLY A 114 -5.24 2.36 15.08
N MET A 115 -4.65 1.39 14.38
CA MET A 115 -5.30 0.18 13.87
C MET A 115 -5.11 -1.03 14.79
N LEU A 116 -4.35 -0.88 15.90
CA LEU A 116 -4.22 -1.89 16.96
C LEU A 116 -5.08 -1.59 18.21
N THR A 117 -6.03 -0.67 18.10
CA THR A 117 -6.99 -0.30 19.15
C THR A 117 -8.43 -0.49 18.67
N ILE A 118 -9.37 -0.54 19.60
CA ILE A 118 -10.81 -0.51 19.30
C ILE A 118 -11.29 0.90 19.61
N GLY A 119 -11.59 1.68 18.57
CA GLY A 119 -11.85 3.12 18.73
C GLY A 119 -10.57 3.96 18.65
N ASP A 120 -10.75 5.28 18.72
CA ASP A 120 -9.70 6.31 18.68
C ASP A 120 -8.75 6.23 17.46
N SER A 121 -9.23 5.67 16.34
CA SER A 121 -8.46 5.68 15.10
C SER A 121 -8.27 7.13 14.60
N PRO A 122 -7.06 7.49 14.13
CA PRO A 122 -6.77 8.78 13.55
C PRO A 122 -7.77 9.20 12.47
N VAL A 123 -8.07 10.50 12.43
CA VAL A 123 -8.91 11.06 11.38
C VAL A 123 -8.09 11.18 10.10
N TRP A 124 -8.33 10.26 9.17
CA TRP A 124 -7.81 10.34 7.81
C TRP A 124 -8.37 11.56 7.07
N ARG A 125 -7.48 12.32 6.44
CA ARG A 125 -7.79 13.51 5.64
C ARG A 125 -7.48 13.26 4.17
N THR A 126 -8.20 13.94 3.30
CA THR A 126 -7.94 14.00 1.86
C THR A 126 -7.69 15.45 1.47
N VAL A 127 -6.87 15.67 0.45
CA VAL A 127 -6.64 17.00 -0.11
C VAL A 127 -7.89 17.41 -0.90
N THR A 128 -8.46 18.58 -0.60
CA THR A 128 -9.55 19.16 -1.38
C THR A 128 -9.07 19.42 -2.81
N GLY A 129 -9.79 18.90 -3.81
CA GLY A 129 -9.37 18.92 -5.21
C GLY A 129 -8.41 17.78 -5.60
N GLY A 130 -8.10 16.86 -4.69
CA GLY A 130 -7.25 15.70 -4.95
C GLY A 130 -5.75 16.01 -4.89
N SER A 131 -4.92 14.97 -5.08
CA SER A 131 -3.46 15.08 -5.01
C SER A 131 -2.86 16.00 -6.07
N HIS A 132 -3.51 16.11 -7.24
CA HIS A 132 -3.07 17.01 -8.30
C HIS A 132 -2.91 18.46 -7.82
N ALA A 133 -3.72 18.90 -6.86
CA ALA A 133 -3.68 20.27 -6.35
C ALA A 133 -2.33 20.64 -5.70
N TYR A 134 -1.66 19.71 -5.00
CA TYR A 134 -0.32 19.99 -4.47
C TYR A 134 0.76 19.77 -5.53
N VAL A 135 0.58 18.82 -6.45
CA VAL A 135 1.51 18.60 -7.56
C VAL A 135 1.62 19.84 -8.44
N GLU A 136 0.50 20.44 -8.83
CA GLU A 136 0.48 21.69 -9.60
C GLU A 136 1.20 22.84 -8.89
N ARG A 137 1.08 22.91 -7.55
CA ARG A 137 1.75 23.94 -6.74
C ARG A 137 3.27 23.74 -6.74
N VAL A 138 3.73 22.50 -6.60
CA VAL A 138 5.16 22.15 -6.66
C VAL A 138 5.72 22.43 -8.05
N VAL A 139 5.02 21.99 -9.11
CA VAL A 139 5.44 22.18 -10.51
C VAL A 139 5.65 23.65 -10.85
N LYS A 140 4.82 24.56 -10.32
CA LYS A 140 4.98 26.01 -10.53
C LYS A 140 6.25 26.62 -9.91
N GLN A 141 6.94 25.89 -9.05
CA GLN A 141 8.21 26.31 -8.44
C GLN A 141 9.43 25.70 -9.16
N LEU A 142 9.23 24.82 -10.14
CA LEU A 142 10.32 24.17 -10.87
C LEU A 142 10.73 25.02 -12.07
N THR A 143 12.05 25.12 -12.30
CA THR A 143 12.61 25.85 -13.45
C THR A 143 12.23 25.21 -14.79
N ALA A 144 12.14 23.87 -14.82
CA ALA A 144 11.78 23.11 -16.00
C ALA A 144 11.04 21.82 -15.62
N VAL A 145 10.07 21.43 -16.44
CA VAL A 145 9.37 20.15 -16.36
C VAL A 145 9.26 19.57 -17.76
N HIS A 146 9.82 18.38 -17.95
CA HIS A 146 9.82 17.67 -19.23
C HIS A 146 8.86 16.49 -19.16
N THR A 147 7.65 16.65 -19.68
CA THR A 147 6.66 15.57 -19.78
C THR A 147 6.86 14.78 -21.07
N ALA A 148 6.52 13.49 -21.05
CA ALA A 148 6.74 12.59 -22.20
C ALA A 148 8.21 12.51 -22.65
N THR A 149 9.13 12.67 -21.68
CA THR A 149 10.58 12.62 -21.89
C THR A 149 11.15 11.48 -21.06
N SER A 150 10.92 10.24 -21.49
CA SER A 150 11.42 9.05 -20.80
C SER A 150 12.95 9.06 -20.78
N VAL A 151 13.56 8.95 -19.60
CA VAL A 151 14.99 8.67 -19.47
C VAL A 151 15.19 7.17 -19.71
N ARG A 152 16.17 6.80 -20.54
CA ARG A 152 16.52 5.39 -20.84
C ARG A 152 17.82 4.95 -20.20
N ALA A 153 18.74 5.88 -19.94
CA ALA A 153 20.03 5.58 -19.34
C ALA A 153 20.56 6.77 -18.52
N ILE A 154 21.29 6.44 -17.45
CA ILE A 154 22.01 7.32 -16.54
C ILE A 154 23.44 6.82 -16.52
N THR A 155 24.37 7.62 -17.06
CA THR A 155 25.81 7.32 -17.06
C THR A 155 26.48 8.23 -16.07
N ARG A 156 27.16 7.66 -15.07
CA ARG A 156 27.80 8.41 -13.99
C ARG A 156 29.28 8.62 -14.28
N HIS A 157 29.78 9.76 -13.85
CA HIS A 157 31.19 10.15 -13.87
C HIS A 157 31.63 10.53 -12.45
N ALA A 158 32.92 10.85 -12.28
CA ALA A 158 33.46 11.18 -10.97
C ALA A 158 32.84 12.45 -10.36
N ASP A 159 32.43 13.39 -11.22
CA ASP A 159 32.01 14.75 -10.89
C ASP A 159 30.70 15.17 -11.58
N GLY A 160 29.96 14.20 -12.15
CA GLY A 160 28.73 14.50 -12.88
C GLY A 160 28.01 13.27 -13.40
N VAL A 161 26.95 13.52 -14.15
CA VAL A 161 26.07 12.49 -14.71
C VAL A 161 25.51 12.92 -16.06
N GLU A 162 25.38 11.97 -16.98
CA GLU A 162 24.72 12.16 -18.25
C GLU A 162 23.40 11.40 -18.28
N LEU A 163 22.31 12.11 -18.63
CA LEU A 163 21.00 11.52 -18.83
C LEU A 163 20.77 11.34 -20.32
N THR A 164 20.46 10.11 -20.73
CA THR A 164 20.05 9.82 -22.11
C THR A 164 18.56 9.57 -22.16
N THR A 165 17.84 10.31 -23.00
CA THR A 165 16.39 10.16 -23.21
C THR A 165 16.10 9.15 -24.33
N GLU A 166 14.82 8.77 -24.45
CA GLU A 166 14.35 7.76 -25.40
C GLU A 166 14.62 8.13 -26.88
N ASP A 167 14.61 9.42 -27.21
CA ASP A 167 14.97 9.95 -28.53
C ASP A 167 16.48 9.90 -28.83
N GLY A 168 17.30 9.48 -27.85
CA GLY A 168 18.75 9.39 -27.95
C GLY A 168 19.49 10.67 -27.56
N THR A 169 18.79 11.73 -27.17
CA THR A 169 19.44 12.96 -26.68
C THR A 169 20.16 12.69 -25.35
N THR A 170 21.43 13.08 -25.26
CA THR A 170 22.24 12.98 -24.04
C THR A 170 22.52 14.38 -23.50
N THR A 171 22.21 14.61 -22.22
CA THR A 171 22.42 15.90 -21.56
C THR A 171 23.20 15.73 -20.26
N PRO A 172 24.29 16.49 -20.03
CA PRO A 172 25.06 16.43 -18.80
C PRO A 172 24.42 17.26 -17.67
N TYR A 173 24.61 16.80 -16.44
CA TYR A 173 24.21 17.45 -15.20
C TYR A 173 25.28 17.19 -14.11
N ASP A 174 25.31 18.04 -13.08
CA ASP A 174 26.25 17.87 -11.95
C ASP A 174 25.84 16.71 -11.02
N ALA A 175 24.53 16.49 -10.86
CA ALA A 175 23.98 15.44 -10.03
C ALA A 175 22.58 15.00 -10.48
N VAL A 176 22.12 13.83 -10.00
CA VAL A 176 20.80 13.28 -10.27
C VAL A 176 20.11 12.78 -9.00
N VAL A 177 18.82 13.05 -8.88
CA VAL A 177 17.92 12.36 -7.94
C VAL A 177 17.06 11.38 -8.72
N ILE A 178 17.19 10.08 -8.40
CA ILE A 178 16.38 9.03 -9.01
C ILE A 178 15.16 8.79 -8.13
N ALA A 179 14.01 9.31 -8.57
CA ALA A 179 12.72 9.25 -7.87
C ALA A 179 11.73 8.24 -8.48
N THR A 180 12.24 7.14 -9.07
CA THR A 180 11.47 6.06 -9.70
C THR A 180 11.35 4.84 -8.79
N HIS A 181 10.63 3.80 -9.22
CA HIS A 181 10.69 2.52 -8.50
C HIS A 181 12.12 1.93 -8.52
N PRO A 182 12.57 1.18 -7.50
CA PRO A 182 13.91 0.59 -7.43
C PRO A 182 14.30 -0.28 -8.63
N ASP A 183 13.36 -1.06 -9.17
CA ASP A 183 13.58 -1.87 -10.36
C ASP A 183 13.78 -1.01 -11.61
N GLN A 184 13.05 0.11 -11.71
CA GLN A 184 13.24 1.10 -12.76
C GLN A 184 14.59 1.80 -12.61
N ALA A 185 14.96 2.22 -11.39
CA ALA A 185 16.25 2.84 -11.10
C ALA A 185 17.41 1.94 -11.56
N LEU A 186 17.36 0.64 -11.23
CA LEU A 186 18.37 -0.33 -11.69
C LEU A 186 18.46 -0.47 -13.20
N ARG A 187 17.34 -0.35 -13.93
CA ARG A 187 17.35 -0.39 -15.40
C ARG A 187 17.89 0.89 -16.02
N LEU A 188 17.73 2.02 -15.34
CA LEU A 188 18.21 3.32 -15.80
C LEU A 188 19.73 3.46 -15.64
N LEU A 189 20.32 2.88 -14.59
CA LEU A 189 21.77 2.96 -14.36
C LEU A 189 22.54 2.17 -15.42
N ALA A 190 23.51 2.80 -16.07
CA ALA A 190 24.41 2.13 -17.02
C ALA A 190 25.42 1.21 -16.31
N ASP A 191 25.80 1.56 -15.08
CA ASP A 191 26.87 0.95 -14.30
C ASP A 191 26.48 0.63 -12.84
N PRO A 192 25.31 -0.02 -12.55
CA PRO A 192 24.88 -0.20 -11.17
C PRO A 192 25.88 -1.04 -10.38
N THR A 193 26.25 -0.53 -9.21
CA THR A 193 27.16 -1.17 -8.25
C THR A 193 26.51 -2.40 -7.62
N ASP A 194 27.31 -3.28 -7.02
CA ASP A 194 26.79 -4.46 -6.32
C ASP A 194 25.88 -4.10 -5.15
N ALA A 195 26.18 -2.99 -4.45
CA ALA A 195 25.35 -2.46 -3.37
C ALA A 195 23.98 -2.01 -3.89
N GLU A 196 23.93 -1.32 -5.02
CA GLU A 196 22.69 -0.90 -5.68
C GLU A 196 21.90 -2.11 -6.16
N ARG A 197 22.52 -3.07 -6.86
CA ARG A 197 21.86 -4.30 -7.33
C ARG A 197 21.24 -5.08 -6.18
N THR A 198 22.00 -5.27 -5.11
CA THR A 198 21.55 -6.04 -3.94
C THR A 198 20.45 -5.33 -3.17
N THR A 199 20.54 -4.00 -3.03
CA THR A 199 19.60 -3.23 -2.22
C THR A 199 18.33 -2.89 -3.00
N LEU A 200 18.45 -2.29 -4.18
CA LEU A 200 17.29 -1.93 -5.01
C LEU A 200 16.59 -3.16 -5.58
N GLY A 201 17.33 -4.25 -5.87
CA GLY A 201 16.77 -5.50 -6.39
C GLY A 201 15.95 -6.30 -5.38
N ALA A 202 16.03 -5.97 -4.09
CA ALA A 202 15.22 -6.62 -3.06
C ALA A 202 13.77 -6.12 -3.04
N PHE A 203 13.47 -4.99 -3.68
CA PHE A 203 12.13 -4.43 -3.74
C PHE A 203 11.35 -5.00 -4.93
N THR A 204 10.14 -5.46 -4.67
CA THR A 204 9.24 -5.98 -5.70
C THR A 204 7.89 -5.28 -5.61
N TYR A 205 7.13 -5.32 -6.72
CA TYR A 205 5.85 -4.64 -6.83
C TYR A 205 4.78 -5.60 -7.34
N SER A 206 3.57 -5.43 -6.81
CA SER A 206 2.37 -6.10 -7.32
C SER A 206 1.66 -5.19 -8.33
N ARG A 207 1.39 -5.72 -9.53
CA ARG A 207 0.65 -5.00 -10.57
C ARG A 207 -0.84 -5.22 -10.42
N ASN A 208 -1.59 -4.13 -10.25
CA ASN A 208 -3.00 -4.12 -9.94
C ASN A 208 -3.77 -3.34 -11.02
N PRO A 209 -4.43 -4.01 -11.98
CA PRO A 209 -5.39 -3.35 -12.86
C PRO A 209 -6.49 -2.68 -12.05
N THR A 210 -6.84 -1.45 -12.40
CA THR A 210 -7.76 -0.62 -11.63
C THR A 210 -8.75 0.08 -12.55
N LEU A 211 -10.01 0.07 -12.15
CA LEU A 211 -11.11 0.66 -12.89
C LEU A 211 -11.77 1.73 -12.04
N LEU A 212 -11.96 2.92 -12.60
CA LEU A 212 -12.92 3.90 -12.10
C LEU A 212 -14.25 3.65 -12.82
N HIS A 213 -15.33 3.45 -12.08
CA HIS A 213 -16.65 3.13 -12.64
C HIS A 213 -17.80 3.61 -11.73
N THR A 214 -19.04 3.43 -12.19
CA THR A 214 -20.27 3.72 -11.42
C THR A 214 -21.06 2.46 -11.02
N ASP A 215 -20.57 1.26 -11.36
CA ASP A 215 -21.17 0.00 -10.90
C ASP A 215 -20.96 -0.18 -9.37
N THR A 216 -22.06 -0.18 -8.61
CA THR A 216 -22.05 -0.32 -7.15
C THR A 216 -22.29 -1.75 -6.67
N THR A 217 -22.43 -2.73 -7.56
CA THR A 217 -22.74 -4.14 -7.22
C THR A 217 -21.61 -4.84 -6.46
N LEU A 218 -20.38 -4.31 -6.58
CA LEU A 218 -19.20 -4.77 -5.86
C LEU A 218 -19.09 -4.23 -4.43
N LEU A 219 -19.88 -3.22 -4.06
CA LEU A 219 -19.98 -2.76 -2.68
C LEU A 219 -20.82 -3.74 -1.83
N PRO A 220 -20.72 -3.70 -0.49
CA PRO A 220 -21.57 -4.49 0.38
C PRO A 220 -23.05 -4.20 0.16
N ARG A 221 -23.88 -5.25 0.19
CA ARG A 221 -25.33 -5.14 0.03
C ARG A 221 -25.97 -4.55 1.28
N SER A 222 -25.45 -4.92 2.45
CA SER A 222 -25.90 -4.42 3.75
C SER A 222 -25.39 -3.00 3.96
N ARG A 223 -26.32 -2.04 4.13
CA ARG A 223 -25.98 -0.62 4.36
C ARG A 223 -25.04 -0.42 5.54
N GLY A 224 -25.21 -1.20 6.61
CA GLY A 224 -24.33 -1.17 7.79
C GLY A 224 -22.88 -1.57 7.49
N ALA A 225 -22.67 -2.42 6.48
CA ALA A 225 -21.35 -2.88 6.07
C ALA A 225 -20.70 -2.00 5.00
N ARG A 226 -21.42 -1.13 4.29
CA ARG A 226 -20.80 -0.26 3.27
C ARG A 226 -19.73 0.64 3.89
N ALA A 227 -18.52 0.55 3.41
CA ALA A 227 -17.36 1.26 3.94
C ALA A 227 -16.67 2.09 2.85
N SER A 228 -15.65 2.86 3.24
CA SER A 228 -14.84 3.57 2.24
C SER A 228 -14.04 2.58 1.42
N TRP A 229 -13.51 1.53 2.06
CA TRP A 229 -12.72 0.47 1.45
C TRP A 229 -13.45 -0.86 1.63
N ASN A 230 -13.73 -1.58 0.54
CA ASN A 230 -14.58 -2.76 0.57
C ASN A 230 -13.86 -3.95 -0.03
N TYR A 231 -13.40 -4.85 0.84
CA TYR A 231 -12.71 -6.08 0.46
C TYR A 231 -13.73 -7.15 0.07
N LEU A 232 -13.53 -7.78 -1.09
CA LEU A 232 -14.39 -8.83 -1.62
C LEU A 232 -13.65 -10.17 -1.66
N MET A 233 -14.20 -11.16 -0.96
CA MET A 233 -13.75 -12.56 -1.02
C MET A 233 -14.71 -13.37 -1.90
N PRO A 234 -14.24 -13.98 -3.00
CA PRO A 234 -15.06 -14.89 -3.82
C PRO A 234 -15.48 -16.15 -3.06
N SER A 235 -14.63 -16.65 -2.15
CA SER A 235 -14.87 -17.85 -1.35
C SER A 235 -14.55 -17.60 0.14
N CYS A 236 -14.76 -18.60 1.01
CA CYS A 236 -14.32 -18.52 2.41
C CYS A 236 -12.83 -18.83 2.59
N ALA A 237 -12.18 -19.36 1.55
CA ALA A 237 -10.75 -19.51 1.51
C ALA A 237 -10.13 -18.19 1.04
N ALA A 238 -8.91 -17.93 1.52
CA ALA A 238 -8.10 -16.86 0.96
C ALA A 238 -7.45 -17.41 -0.31
N ASP A 239 -8.17 -17.34 -1.44
CA ASP A 239 -7.66 -17.85 -2.72
C ASP A 239 -6.55 -16.92 -3.25
N ALA A 240 -5.50 -17.55 -3.79
CA ALA A 240 -4.19 -16.93 -3.99
C ALA A 240 -4.09 -15.97 -5.18
N ASP A 241 -5.10 -15.91 -6.05
CA ASP A 241 -4.85 -15.35 -7.38
C ASP A 241 -4.85 -13.82 -7.39
N ARG A 242 -5.85 -13.13 -6.80
CA ARG A 242 -5.91 -11.65 -6.76
C ARG A 242 -6.78 -11.10 -5.63
N VAL A 243 -6.34 -10.00 -5.02
CA VAL A 243 -7.15 -9.22 -4.08
C VAL A 243 -8.12 -8.31 -4.83
N THR A 244 -9.43 -8.40 -4.53
CA THR A 244 -10.42 -7.43 -5.04
C THR A 244 -10.82 -6.45 -3.95
N VAL A 245 -10.49 -5.16 -4.14
CA VAL A 245 -10.90 -4.06 -3.25
C VAL A 245 -11.65 -3.03 -4.06
N SER A 246 -12.79 -2.58 -3.54
CA SER A 246 -13.58 -1.50 -4.13
C SER A 246 -13.62 -0.30 -3.18
N TYR A 247 -13.18 0.86 -3.64
CA TYR A 247 -13.19 2.11 -2.90
C TYR A 247 -14.44 2.93 -3.27
N ASP A 248 -15.28 3.22 -2.29
CA ASP A 248 -16.39 4.17 -2.46
C ASP A 248 -15.81 5.59 -2.38
N MET A 249 -15.61 6.21 -3.55
CA MET A 249 -14.89 7.48 -3.67
C MET A 249 -15.71 8.64 -3.13
N ASN A 250 -17.04 8.60 -3.24
CA ASN A 250 -17.92 9.60 -2.64
C ASN A 250 -17.75 9.60 -1.12
N ARG A 251 -17.68 8.43 -0.48
CA ARG A 251 -17.41 8.34 0.96
C ARG A 251 -15.99 8.73 1.32
N LEU A 252 -15.01 8.32 0.51
CA LEU A 252 -13.59 8.50 0.81
C LEU A 252 -13.15 9.96 0.64
N GLN A 253 -13.58 10.61 -0.43
CA GLN A 253 -13.19 11.99 -0.79
C GLN A 253 -14.29 13.03 -0.57
N ARG A 254 -15.48 12.62 -0.09
CA ARG A 254 -16.65 13.49 0.09
C ARG A 254 -17.08 14.16 -1.22
N LEU A 255 -17.08 13.40 -2.31
CA LEU A 255 -17.52 13.90 -3.61
C LEU A 255 -19.02 14.20 -3.57
N ASP A 256 -19.38 15.42 -3.97
CA ASP A 256 -20.75 15.84 -4.16
C ASP A 256 -21.14 15.59 -5.63
N ALA A 257 -21.75 14.44 -5.88
CA ALA A 257 -22.14 13.99 -7.21
C ALA A 257 -23.39 13.11 -7.13
N PRO A 258 -24.26 13.13 -8.15
CA PRO A 258 -25.45 12.29 -8.18
C PRO A 258 -25.10 10.80 -8.35
N GLU A 259 -24.00 10.48 -9.04
CA GLU A 259 -23.48 9.13 -9.14
C GLU A 259 -22.57 8.75 -7.96
N THR A 260 -22.58 7.46 -7.61
CA THR A 260 -21.54 6.87 -6.77
C THR A 260 -20.37 6.40 -7.64
N PHE A 261 -19.22 7.03 -7.47
CA PHE A 261 -17.96 6.62 -8.09
C PHE A 261 -17.28 5.56 -7.24
N VAL A 262 -16.89 4.48 -7.90
CA VAL A 262 -16.18 3.36 -7.30
C VAL A 262 -14.87 3.15 -8.04
N VAL A 263 -13.79 2.96 -7.27
CA VAL A 263 -12.50 2.51 -7.82
C VAL A 263 -12.27 1.07 -7.38
N THR A 264 -12.24 0.13 -8.33
CA THR A 264 -12.03 -1.28 -8.03
C THR A 264 -10.69 -1.78 -8.58
N LEU A 265 -9.95 -2.48 -7.72
CA LEU A 265 -8.69 -3.16 -8.03
C LEU A 265 -8.95 -4.62 -8.34
N ASN A 266 -8.27 -5.13 -9.37
CA ASN A 266 -8.32 -6.52 -9.82
C ASN A 266 -9.73 -7.10 -10.03
N GLY A 267 -10.71 -6.26 -10.40
CA GLY A 267 -12.11 -6.66 -10.61
C GLY A 267 -12.56 -6.56 -12.07
N SER A 268 -11.64 -6.63 -13.03
CA SER A 268 -11.93 -6.39 -14.46
C SER A 268 -12.95 -7.35 -15.06
N ASP A 269 -13.07 -8.55 -14.51
CA ASP A 269 -14.04 -9.59 -14.86
C ASP A 269 -15.41 -9.40 -14.20
N ARG A 270 -15.51 -8.51 -13.20
CA ARG A 270 -16.73 -8.32 -12.38
C ARG A 270 -17.41 -6.98 -12.56
N VAL A 271 -16.67 -5.95 -12.98
CA VAL A 271 -17.22 -4.60 -13.22
C VAL A 271 -17.95 -4.60 -14.56
N ASP A 272 -19.19 -4.08 -14.59
CA ASP A 272 -19.91 -3.81 -15.84
C ASP A 272 -19.08 -2.89 -16.76
N PRO A 273 -18.65 -3.36 -17.95
CA PRO A 273 -17.85 -2.56 -18.89
C PRO A 273 -18.51 -1.25 -19.31
N GLY A 274 -19.84 -1.19 -19.37
CA GLY A 274 -20.60 0.01 -19.73
C GLY A 274 -20.53 1.13 -18.67
N SER A 275 -20.17 0.77 -17.44
CA SER A 275 -20.06 1.71 -16.32
C SER A 275 -18.65 2.29 -16.14
N VAL A 276 -17.66 1.80 -16.88
CA VAL A 276 -16.25 2.17 -16.73
C VAL A 276 -16.00 3.57 -17.29
N ARG A 277 -15.32 4.41 -16.50
CA ARG A 277 -14.93 5.79 -16.82
C ARG A 277 -13.44 5.93 -17.09
N ALA A 278 -12.61 5.16 -16.39
CA ALA A 278 -11.17 5.15 -16.61
C ALA A 278 -10.56 3.79 -16.26
N ARG A 279 -9.42 3.49 -16.90
CA ARG A 279 -8.63 2.28 -16.68
C ARG A 279 -7.19 2.69 -16.37
N MET A 280 -6.63 2.13 -15.31
CA MET A 280 -5.26 2.37 -14.87
C MET A 280 -4.61 1.04 -14.45
N VAL A 281 -3.29 1.04 -14.33
CA VAL A 281 -2.55 -0.03 -13.67
C VAL A 281 -1.70 0.61 -12.60
N TYR A 282 -1.92 0.22 -11.35
CA TYR A 282 -1.08 0.66 -10.23
C TYR A 282 -0.12 -0.43 -9.81
N GLU A 283 1.05 -0.02 -9.35
CA GLU A 283 2.07 -0.88 -8.78
C GLU A 283 2.18 -0.58 -7.29
N HIS A 284 1.94 -1.59 -6.45
CA HIS A 284 2.05 -1.45 -4.99
C HIS A 284 3.27 -2.20 -4.48
N PRO A 285 4.08 -1.60 -3.58
CA PRO A 285 5.26 -2.24 -3.04
C PRO A 285 4.89 -3.50 -2.25
N VAL A 286 5.70 -4.54 -2.41
CA VAL A 286 5.60 -5.79 -1.67
C VAL A 286 6.65 -5.79 -0.57
N TYR A 287 6.18 -5.93 0.67
CA TYR A 287 7.06 -5.98 1.84
C TYR A 287 7.31 -7.42 2.26
N THR A 288 8.58 -7.77 2.33
CA THR A 288 9.09 -9.04 2.79
C THR A 288 10.25 -8.78 3.75
N PRO A 289 10.75 -9.81 4.46
CA PRO A 289 11.94 -9.64 5.29
C PRO A 289 13.13 -9.09 4.49
N GLU A 290 13.27 -9.52 3.23
CA GLU A 290 14.34 -9.09 2.34
C GLU A 290 14.21 -7.61 1.97
N SER A 291 13.01 -7.14 1.59
CA SER A 291 12.82 -5.75 1.20
C SER A 291 12.91 -4.79 2.39
N VAL A 292 12.38 -5.15 3.57
CA VAL A 292 12.54 -4.35 4.80
C VAL A 292 14.00 -4.30 5.27
N SER A 293 14.74 -5.41 5.18
CA SER A 293 16.19 -5.40 5.43
C SER A 293 16.94 -4.47 4.47
N ALA A 294 16.53 -4.45 3.20
CA ALA A 294 17.12 -3.56 2.20
C ALA A 294 16.87 -2.08 2.47
N GLN A 295 15.72 -1.71 3.07
CA GLN A 295 15.44 -0.32 3.44
C GLN A 295 16.53 0.28 4.34
N ALA A 296 17.05 -0.49 5.30
CA ALA A 296 18.11 -0.02 6.20
C ALA A 296 19.44 0.30 5.48
N ARG A 297 19.63 -0.19 4.24
CA ARG A 297 20.84 0.04 3.43
C ARG A 297 20.69 1.21 2.45
N LEU A 298 19.45 1.68 2.20
CA LEU A 298 19.18 2.76 1.24
C LEU A 298 19.97 4.04 1.51
N PRO A 299 20.12 4.54 2.76
CA PRO A 299 20.85 5.78 2.99
C PRO A 299 22.30 5.76 2.50
N ALA A 300 22.93 4.58 2.50
CA ALA A 300 24.31 4.40 2.06
C ALA A 300 24.48 4.41 0.52
N LEU A 301 23.39 4.35 -0.25
CA LEU A 301 23.45 4.39 -1.71
C LEU A 301 23.55 5.81 -2.26
N SER A 302 23.06 6.80 -1.50
CA SER A 302 23.08 8.20 -1.92
C SER A 302 24.44 8.83 -1.63
N GLY A 303 24.93 9.65 -2.55
CA GLY A 303 26.20 10.36 -2.47
C GLY A 303 26.14 11.71 -3.20
N PRO A 304 27.29 12.34 -3.48
CA PRO A 304 27.34 13.72 -3.99
C PRO A 304 26.87 13.88 -5.44
N VAL A 305 26.84 12.80 -6.24
CA VAL A 305 26.44 12.83 -7.66
C VAL A 305 25.10 12.13 -7.90
N THR A 306 24.74 11.14 -7.09
CA THR A 306 23.53 10.34 -7.26
C THR A 306 22.85 10.15 -5.92
N ALA A 307 21.57 10.51 -5.86
CA ALA A 307 20.72 10.26 -4.70
C ALA A 307 19.43 9.56 -5.11
N TYR A 308 18.83 8.83 -4.17
CA TYR A 308 17.62 8.05 -4.39
C TYR A 308 16.48 8.60 -3.54
N ALA A 309 15.28 8.67 -4.13
CA ALA A 309 14.07 9.07 -3.44
C ALA A 309 12.89 8.18 -3.86
N GLY A 310 11.92 8.03 -2.97
CA GLY A 310 10.70 7.29 -3.25
C GLY A 310 10.10 6.66 -2.02
N ALA A 311 8.81 6.37 -2.07
CA ALA A 311 8.05 5.85 -0.94
C ALA A 311 8.58 4.50 -0.39
N TYR A 312 9.40 3.79 -1.17
CA TYR A 312 10.09 2.56 -0.75
C TYR A 312 11.17 2.80 0.34
N HIS A 313 11.46 4.05 0.71
CA HIS A 313 12.24 4.41 1.91
C HIS A 313 11.45 4.30 3.23
N GLY A 314 10.18 3.90 3.17
CA GLY A 314 9.34 3.66 4.36
C GLY A 314 8.19 2.72 4.05
N TRP A 315 7.00 2.99 4.57
CA TRP A 315 5.83 2.09 4.42
C TRP A 315 5.10 2.21 3.08
N GLY A 316 5.64 2.99 2.14
CA GLY A 316 5.11 3.07 0.77
C GLY A 316 4.05 4.15 0.62
N PHE A 317 3.98 5.11 1.55
CA PHE A 317 2.99 6.18 1.55
C PHE A 317 3.60 7.53 1.13
N HIS A 318 2.73 8.54 0.97
CA HIS A 318 3.09 9.87 0.47
C HIS A 318 4.12 10.58 1.37
N GLU A 319 4.01 10.42 2.69
CA GLU A 319 4.96 10.99 3.65
C GLU A 319 6.36 10.39 3.46
N ASP A 320 6.46 9.08 3.21
CA ASP A 320 7.75 8.43 2.93
C ASP A 320 8.38 8.97 1.65
N GLY A 321 7.55 9.18 0.61
CA GLY A 321 7.99 9.82 -0.63
C GLY A 321 8.49 11.25 -0.39
N CYS A 322 7.73 12.07 0.34
CA CYS A 322 8.10 13.46 0.64
C CYS A 322 9.39 13.54 1.48
N ARG A 323 9.47 12.78 2.57
CA ARG A 323 10.65 12.69 3.44
C ARG A 323 11.89 12.28 2.65
N SER A 324 11.80 11.20 1.86
CA SER A 324 12.94 10.71 1.07
C SER A 324 13.42 11.72 0.01
N GLY A 325 12.52 12.53 -0.54
CA GLY A 325 12.91 13.62 -1.45
C GLY A 325 13.75 14.70 -0.74
N ALA A 326 13.36 15.09 0.48
CA ALA A 326 14.15 16.02 1.28
C ALA A 326 15.51 15.43 1.69
N GLU A 327 15.55 14.16 2.07
CA GLU A 327 16.79 13.44 2.38
C GLU A 327 17.73 13.35 1.15
N ALA A 328 17.18 13.09 -0.04
CA ALA A 328 17.94 13.07 -1.29
C ALA A 328 18.51 14.46 -1.65
N ALA A 329 17.74 15.53 -1.45
CA ALA A 329 18.24 16.89 -1.64
C ALA A 329 19.38 17.23 -0.66
N ALA A 330 19.23 16.82 0.61
CA ALA A 330 20.27 17.00 1.63
C ALA A 330 21.56 16.23 1.32
N ALA A 331 21.46 15.02 0.75
CA ALA A 331 22.62 14.25 0.30
C ALA A 331 23.42 14.96 -0.80
N LEU A 332 22.78 15.84 -1.57
CA LEU A 332 23.39 16.70 -2.59
C LEU A 332 23.80 18.09 -2.05
N GLY A 333 23.78 18.27 -0.73
CA GLY A 333 24.22 19.51 -0.06
C GLY A 333 23.16 20.61 0.04
N VAL A 334 21.89 20.33 -0.26
CA VAL A 334 20.79 21.29 -0.11
C VAL A 334 20.22 21.23 1.30
N THR A 335 20.32 22.32 2.06
CA THR A 335 19.67 22.45 3.37
C THR A 335 18.31 23.13 3.25
N TRP A 336 17.29 22.51 3.85
CA TRP A 336 15.92 23.03 3.96
C TRP A 336 15.65 23.56 5.37
#